data_AF-N4US45-F1
#
_entry.id   AF-N4US45-F1
#
_cell.length_a   1.000
_cell.length_b   1.000
_cell.length_c   1.000
_cell.angle_alpha   90.00
_cell.angle_beta   90.00
_cell.angle_gamma   90.00
#
_symmetry.space_group_name_H-M   'P 1'
#
loop_
_entity.id
_entity.type
_entity.pdbx_description
1 polymer ?
#
loop_
_entity_poly.entity_id
_entity_poly.type
_entity_poly.pdbx_seq_one_letter_code
_entity_poly.pdbx_strand_id
1 'polypeptide(L)' 'ITYISKTKFFSAFYAVFKATFIESNIQGGFKGARLAPLNPETVILKLDMQLRTLMPPKEAT' A
#
# COMPACT_ATOMS: atom_id res chain seq x y z
N ILE A 1 -0.27 9.10 29.96
CA ILE A 1 0.45 8.71 28.71
C ILE A 1 1.10 7.37 28.96
N THR A 2 0.80 6.35 28.14
CA THR A 2 1.36 4.99 28.31
C THR A 2 2.45 4.77 27.26
N TYR A 3 3.66 4.42 27.71
CA TYR A 3 4.78 4.15 26.83
C TYR A 3 4.95 2.65 26.59
N ILE A 4 5.23 2.27 25.36
CA ILE A 4 5.51 0.89 24.94
C ILE A 4 6.94 0.80 24.42
N SER A 5 7.65 -0.29 24.74
CA SER A 5 8.99 -0.52 24.18
C SER A 5 8.90 -0.82 22.69
N LYS A 6 9.96 -0.49 21.95
CA LYS A 6 10.05 -0.76 20.51
C LYS A 6 9.84 -2.25 20.18
N THR A 7 10.39 -3.14 21.01
CA THR A 7 10.24 -4.59 20.86
C THR A 7 8.80 -5.07 21.05
N LYS A 8 8.11 -4.56 22.09
CA LYS A 8 6.70 -4.88 22.33
C LYS A 8 5.80 -4.35 21.22
N PHE A 9 6.07 -3.14 20.73
CA PHE A 9 5.35 -2.56 19.61
C PHE A 9 5.48 -3.43 18.35
N PHE A 10 6.70 -3.79 17.95
CA PHE A 10 6.89 -4.58 16.72
C PHE A 10 6.29 -5.98 16.80
N SER A 11 6.37 -6.63 17.96
CA SER A 11 5.74 -7.94 18.15
C SER A 11 4.21 -7.85 18.02
N ALA A 12 3.59 -6.87 18.69
CA ALA A 12 2.14 -6.65 18.59
C ALA A 12 1.72 -6.25 17.16
N PHE A 13 2.46 -5.33 16.54
CA PHE A 13 2.22 -4.90 15.17
C PHE A 13 2.30 -6.08 14.20
N TYR A 14 3.33 -6.93 14.29
CA TYR A 14 3.49 -8.06 13.39
C TYR A 14 2.33 -9.05 13.51
N ALA A 15 1.89 -9.35 14.73
CA ALA A 15 0.74 -10.22 14.95
C ALA A 15 -0.54 -9.66 14.31
N VAL A 16 -0.84 -8.37 14.53
CA VAL A 16 -2.01 -7.71 13.95
C VAL A 16 -1.88 -7.61 12.43
N PHE A 17 -0.71 -7.24 11.92
CA PHE A 17 -0.42 -7.18 10.48
C PHE A 17 -0.69 -8.52 9.80
N LYS A 18 -0.30 -9.64 10.40
CA LYS A 18 -0.61 -10.97 9.86
C LYS A 18 -2.11 -11.29 9.94
N ALA A 19 -2.79 -10.86 11.01
CA ALA A 19 -4.22 -11.10 11.20
C ALA A 19 -5.12 -10.23 10.30
N THR A 20 -4.62 -9.10 9.77
CA THR A 20 -5.42 -8.19 8.95
C THR A 20 -5.61 -8.66 7.51
N PHE A 21 -4.89 -9.70 7.06
CA PHE A 21 -5.04 -10.30 5.72
C PHE A 21 -6.29 -11.18 5.62
N ILE A 22 -7.46 -10.56 5.82
CA ILE A 22 -8.78 -11.16 5.60
C ILE A 22 -9.43 -10.54 4.36
N GLU A 23 -10.35 -11.27 3.73
CA GLU A 23 -10.99 -10.88 2.46
C GLU A 23 -11.60 -9.47 2.53
N SER A 24 -12.35 -9.16 3.59
CA SER A 24 -13.02 -7.85 3.75
C SER A 24 -12.04 -6.68 3.81
N ASN A 25 -10.91 -6.86 4.49
CA ASN A 25 -9.88 -5.83 4.59
C ASN A 25 -9.15 -5.63 3.27
N ILE A 26 -8.88 -6.73 2.56
CA ILE A 26 -8.28 -6.69 1.23
C ILE A 26 -9.22 -5.95 0.27
N GLN A 27 -10.49 -6.37 0.18
CA GLN A 27 -11.50 -5.69 -0.65
C GLN A 27 -11.65 -4.20 -0.30
N GLY A 28 -11.64 -3.86 0.99
CA GLY A 28 -11.65 -2.47 1.46
C GLY A 28 -10.45 -1.67 0.98
N GLY A 29 -9.24 -2.24 1.06
CA GLY A 29 -8.01 -1.61 0.56
C GLY A 29 -8.06 -1.35 -0.95
N PHE A 30 -8.52 -2.34 -1.73
CA PHE A 30 -8.72 -2.21 -3.18
C PHE A 30 -9.73 -1.11 -3.53
N LYS A 31 -10.87 -1.07 -2.83
CA LYS A 31 -11.89 -0.02 -3.01
C LYS A 31 -11.33 1.37 -2.70
N GLY A 32 -10.58 1.51 -1.60
CA GLY A 32 -9.93 2.77 -1.21
C GLY A 32 -8.91 3.25 -2.25
N ALA A 33 -8.14 2.32 -2.83
CA ALA A 33 -7.20 2.59 -3.92
C ALA A 33 -7.85 2.76 -5.31
N ARG A 34 -9.18 2.65 -5.40
CA ARG A 34 -9.93 2.64 -6.67
C ARG A 34 -9.46 1.55 -7.64
N LEU A 35 -8.97 0.45 -7.09
CA LEU A 35 -8.63 -0.77 -7.82
C LEU A 35 -9.86 -1.68 -7.76
N ALA A 36 -10.60 -1.78 -8.86
CA ALA A 36 -11.70 -2.74 -8.98
C ALA A 36 -11.12 -4.13 -9.32
N PRO A 37 -11.27 -5.14 -8.43
CA PRO A 37 -10.77 -6.48 -8.72
C PRO A 37 -11.78 -7.19 -9.64
N LEU A 38 -11.62 -7.02 -10.95
CA LEU A 38 -12.26 -7.91 -11.95
C LEU A 38 -11.34 -9.08 -12.32
N ASN A 39 -10.02 -8.86 -12.21
CA ASN A 39 -9.00 -9.82 -12.60
C ASN A 39 -7.67 -9.47 -11.86
N PRO A 40 -6.98 -10.44 -11.21
CA PRO A 40 -5.74 -10.20 -10.48
C PRO A 40 -4.60 -9.61 -11.33
N GLU A 41 -4.46 -10.04 -12.58
CA GLU A 41 -3.45 -9.55 -13.51
C GLU A 41 -3.66 -8.06 -13.84
N THR A 42 -4.92 -7.62 -13.96
CA THR A 42 -5.28 -6.22 -14.20
C THR A 42 -4.90 -5.34 -13.02
N VAL A 43 -5.01 -5.87 -11.81
CA VAL A 43 -4.59 -5.18 -10.58
C VAL A 43 -3.07 -5.05 -10.56
N ILE A 44 -2.35 -6.13 -10.84
CA ILE A 44 -0.88 -6.12 -10.89
C ILE A 44 -0.39 -5.10 -11.92
N LEU A 45 -0.97 -5.07 -13.12
CA LEU A 45 -0.62 -4.09 -14.16
C LEU A 45 -0.88 -2.64 -13.73
N LYS A 46 -1.94 -2.37 -12.96
CA LYS A 46 -2.20 -1.03 -12.41
C LYS A 46 -1.22 -0.64 -11.30
N LEU A 47 -0.73 -1.63 -10.55
CA LEU A 47 0.25 -1.42 -9.49
C LEU A 47 1.68 -1.29 -10.04
N ASP A 48 1.99 -1.96 -11.16
CA ASP A 48 3.27 -1.87 -11.88
C ASP A 48 3.36 -0.60 -12.75
N MET A 49 2.86 0.52 -12.24
CA MET A 49 2.95 1.80 -12.92
C MET A 49 4.36 2.37 -12.74
N GLN A 50 5.12 2.46 -13.83
CA GLN A 50 6.39 3.18 -13.83
C GLN A 50 6.14 4.68 -13.69
N LEU A 51 6.53 5.25 -12.55
CA LEU A 51 6.59 6.70 -12.34
C LEU A 51 7.63 7.29 -13.31
N ARG A 52 7.18 7.84 -14.43
CA ARG A 52 8.04 8.71 -15.23
C ARG A 52 8.19 10.03 -14.48
N THR A 53 9.38 10.29 -13.96
CA THR A 53 9.78 11.67 -13.68
C THR A 53 9.73 12.43 -14.99
N LEU A 54 8.81 13.41 -15.09
CA LEU A 54 8.85 14.38 -16.16
C LEU A 54 10.24 15.01 -16.16
N MET A 55 10.91 15.01 -17.31
CA MET A 55 12.19 15.69 -17.44
C MET A 55 12.02 17.13 -16.93
N PRO A 56 12.97 17.64 -16.11
CA PRO A 56 12.91 19.01 -15.66
C PRO A 56 12.74 19.95 -16.88
N PRO A 57 11.93 21.01 -16.76
CA PRO A 57 11.82 22.01 -17.83
C PRO A 57 13.22 22.49 -18.19
N LYS A 58 13.55 22.47 -19.48
CA LYS A 58 14.84 22.99 -19.96
C LYS A 58 14.86 24.48 -19.64
N GLU A 59 15.86 24.92 -18.88
CA GLU A 59 16.02 26.34 -18.55
C GLU A 59 16.11 27.14 -19.86
N ALA A 60 15.25 28.16 -19.99
CA ALA A 60 15.33 29.10 -21.10
C ALA A 60 16.60 29.94 -20.95
N THR A 61 17.47 29.86 -21.95
CA THR A 61 18.72 30.62 -22.05
C THR A 61 18.46 32.09 -22.36
#